data_AF-A0A2N2TFZ8-F1
#
_entry.id   AF-A0A2N2TFZ8-F1
#
_cell.length_a   1.000
_cell.length_b   1.000
_cell.length_c   1.000
_cell.angle_alpha   90.00
_cell.angle_beta   90.00
_cell.angle_gamma   90.00
#
_symmetry.space_group_name_H-M   'P 1'
#
loop_
_entity.id
_entity.type
_entity.pdbx_description
1 polymer ?
#
loop_
_entity_poly.entity_id
_entity_poly.type
_entity_poly.pdbx_seq_one_letter_code
_entity_poly.pdbx_strand_id
1 'polypeptide(L)'
;MNHTVNLLMSAFVTHDVKRFIVSKPSGFSVVPGQGVELAINRPGQREAGRPFTPTGLAADRVLEFTIKAYPDHAGVTQALHQLEPGAELLMSEPFGTIRYQGPGVFIAGGAGITPFLAILRELARTGEAGGQTLIFSNKTPADVICEKELRHVLGERCILTCTGAAAPGYAQRRVDRAFLEETIRDFKQRFYV
;
A
#
# COMPACT_ATOMS: atom_id res chain seq x y z
N MET A 1 16.08 -6.62 13.95
CA MET A 1 14.60 -6.68 14.06
C MET A 1 14.25 -7.09 15.48
N ASN A 2 13.35 -6.35 16.11
CA ASN A 2 13.19 -6.33 17.57
C ASN A 2 11.92 -7.04 18.05
N HIS A 3 11.00 -7.30 17.11
CA HIS A 3 9.71 -7.91 17.38
C HIS A 3 9.57 -9.21 16.62
N THR A 4 8.87 -10.18 17.23
CA THR A 4 8.35 -11.36 16.54
C THR A 4 6.84 -11.22 16.43
N VAL A 5 6.30 -11.37 15.22
CA VAL A 5 4.87 -11.29 14.94
C VAL A 5 4.39 -12.54 14.22
N ASN A 6 3.15 -12.93 14.45
CA ASN A 6 2.53 -14.10 13.84
C ASN A 6 1.63 -13.68 12.69
N LEU A 7 1.73 -14.38 11.57
CA LEU A 7 0.74 -14.30 10.50
C LEU A 7 -0.58 -14.90 10.99
N LEU A 8 -1.62 -14.07 11.07
CA LEU A 8 -2.95 -14.49 11.52
C LEU A 8 -3.81 -14.98 10.36
N MET A 9 -3.73 -14.30 9.21
CA MET A 9 -4.37 -14.71 7.97
C MET A 9 -3.74 -14.01 6.76
N SER A 10 -3.93 -14.58 5.57
CA SER A 10 -3.68 -13.89 4.31
C SER A 10 -4.79 -14.15 3.29
N ALA A 11 -5.02 -13.20 2.40
CA ALA A 11 -6.02 -13.31 1.33
C ALA A 11 -5.58 -12.53 0.09
N PHE A 12 -5.94 -13.01 -1.10
CA PHE A 12 -5.67 -12.29 -2.35
C PHE A 12 -6.54 -11.03 -2.47
N VAL A 13 -5.92 -9.92 -2.85
CA VAL A 13 -6.55 -8.63 -3.19
C VAL A 13 -6.64 -8.47 -4.71
N THR A 14 -5.59 -8.91 -5.41
CA THR A 14 -5.55 -9.06 -6.87
C THR A 14 -4.98 -10.45 -7.19
N HIS A 15 -4.72 -10.75 -8.47
CA HIS A 15 -4.12 -12.02 -8.87
C HIS A 15 -2.69 -12.25 -8.31
N ASP A 16 -1.96 -11.19 -7.97
CA ASP A 16 -0.57 -11.27 -7.47
C ASP A 16 -0.29 -10.43 -6.22
N VAL A 17 -1.33 -9.84 -5.61
CA VAL A 17 -1.22 -9.08 -4.36
C VAL A 17 -2.00 -9.79 -3.28
N LYS A 18 -1.35 -10.07 -2.15
CA LYS A 18 -2.00 -10.57 -0.94
C LYS A 18 -2.04 -9.50 0.14
N ARG A 19 -3.14 -9.50 0.88
CA ARG A 19 -3.28 -8.88 2.18
C ARG A 19 -2.79 -9.87 3.23
N PHE A 20 -1.97 -9.40 4.17
CA PHE A 20 -1.46 -10.16 5.31
C PHE A 20 -1.91 -9.44 6.58
N ILE A 21 -2.56 -10.18 7.48
CA ILE A 21 -2.89 -9.68 8.81
C ILE A 21 -1.95 -10.36 9.79
N VAL A 22 -1.18 -9.58 10.55
CA VAL A 22 -0.23 -10.08 11.53
C VAL A 22 -0.54 -9.53 12.91
N SER A 23 -0.12 -10.24 13.96
CA SER A 23 -0.24 -9.76 15.33
C SER A 23 0.53 -8.45 15.51
N LYS A 24 -0.04 -7.48 16.25
CA LYS A 24 0.64 -6.24 16.61
C LYS A 24 1.35 -6.40 17.96
N PRO A 25 2.65 -6.09 18.07
CA PRO A 25 3.35 -6.17 19.36
C PRO A 25 2.73 -5.20 20.39
N SER A 26 2.81 -5.55 21.67
CA SER A 26 2.31 -4.69 22.74
C SER A 26 3.08 -3.37 22.78
N GLY A 27 2.36 -2.25 22.90
CA GLY A 27 2.94 -0.90 22.89
C GLY A 27 3.45 -0.43 21.52
N PHE A 28 3.35 -1.26 20.48
CA PHE A 28 3.80 -0.88 19.14
C PHE A 28 2.86 0.16 18.52
N SER A 29 3.44 1.24 18.01
CA SER A 29 2.71 2.29 17.31
C SER A 29 3.39 2.59 15.98
N VAL A 30 2.59 2.91 14.97
CA VAL A 30 3.06 3.30 13.64
C VAL A 30 2.20 4.46 13.15
N VAL A 31 2.83 5.48 12.58
CA VAL A 31 2.13 6.58 11.93
C VAL A 31 1.83 6.17 10.49
N PRO A 32 0.60 6.36 9.97
CA PRO A 32 0.27 6.07 8.58
C PRO A 32 1.30 6.63 7.59
N GLY A 33 1.79 5.77 6.71
CA GLY A 33 2.83 6.09 5.74
C GLY A 33 4.25 5.72 6.17
N GLN A 34 4.51 5.36 7.44
CA GLN A 34 5.80 4.79 7.90
C GLN A 34 6.00 3.35 7.44
N GLY A 35 7.26 2.91 7.38
CA GLY A 35 7.66 1.55 7.04
C GLY A 35 8.14 0.76 8.25
N VAL A 36 8.15 -0.57 8.10
CA VAL A 36 8.87 -1.52 8.97
C VAL A 36 9.63 -2.49 8.09
N GLU A 37 10.72 -3.07 8.58
CA GLU A 37 11.33 -4.22 7.92
C GLU A 37 10.63 -5.49 8.39
N LEU A 38 10.34 -6.38 7.46
CA LEU A 38 9.89 -7.74 7.74
C LEU A 38 10.89 -8.75 7.19
N ALA A 39 11.16 -9.80 7.96
CA ALA A 39 11.81 -11.02 7.49
C ALA A 39 11.05 -12.24 7.98
N ILE A 40 11.20 -13.36 7.27
CA ILE A 40 10.59 -14.62 7.66
C ILE A 40 11.46 -15.25 8.75
N ASN A 41 10.86 -15.65 9.87
CA ASN A 41 11.58 -16.26 10.99
C ASN A 41 11.93 -17.74 10.70
N ARG A 42 12.71 -17.99 9.65
CA ARG A 42 13.18 -19.33 9.24
C ARG A 42 14.69 -19.31 8.96
N PRO A 43 15.41 -20.43 9.17
CA PRO A 43 16.83 -20.52 8.83
C PRO A 43 17.11 -20.04 7.39
N GLY A 44 18.13 -19.19 7.23
CA GLY A 44 18.51 -18.60 5.94
C GLY A 44 17.64 -17.42 5.46
N GLN A 45 16.54 -17.09 6.12
CA GLN A 45 15.64 -15.99 5.74
C GLN A 45 15.57 -14.85 6.75
N ARG A 46 16.09 -15.05 7.97
CA ARG A 46 16.10 -14.04 9.06
C ARG A 46 16.86 -12.76 8.71
N GLU A 47 17.93 -12.88 7.94
CA GLU A 47 18.77 -11.75 7.49
C GLU A 47 18.20 -11.04 6.24
N ALA A 48 17.16 -11.60 5.63
CA ALA A 48 16.56 -11.07 4.40
C ALA A 48 15.46 -10.03 4.70
N GLY A 49 15.73 -9.09 5.62
CA GLY A 49 14.81 -7.99 5.94
C GLY A 49 14.47 -7.16 4.71
N ARG A 50 13.18 -6.87 4.50
CA ARG A 50 12.72 -5.97 3.44
C ARG A 50 11.70 -4.96 3.98
N PRO A 51 11.72 -3.71 3.47
CA PRO A 51 10.81 -2.68 3.92
C PRO A 51 9.39 -2.93 3.39
N PHE A 52 8.41 -2.82 4.27
CA PHE A 52 6.98 -2.83 3.95
C PHE A 52 6.27 -1.74 4.75
N THR A 53 5.27 -1.11 4.15
CA THR A 53 4.41 -0.15 4.85
C THR A 53 3.18 -0.88 5.39
N PRO A 54 2.86 -0.78 6.69
CA PRO A 54 1.55 -1.17 7.20
C PRO A 54 0.45 -0.40 6.47
N THR A 55 -0.55 -1.12 5.96
CA THR A 55 -1.62 -0.56 5.12
C THR A 55 -2.94 -0.39 5.87
N GLY A 56 -3.09 -0.99 7.06
CA GLY A 56 -4.30 -0.90 7.90
C GLY A 56 -4.42 0.39 8.71
N LEU A 57 -5.45 0.48 9.56
CA LEU A 57 -5.60 1.62 10.48
C LEU A 57 -4.60 1.50 11.63
N ALA A 58 -3.95 2.60 11.99
CA ALA A 58 -2.97 2.60 13.08
C ALA A 58 -3.58 2.21 14.44
N ALA A 59 -4.89 2.45 14.62
CA ALA A 59 -5.64 2.11 15.82
C ALA A 59 -6.00 0.62 15.93
N ASP A 60 -5.85 -0.16 14.86
CA ASP A 60 -6.19 -1.59 14.88
C ASP A 60 -5.28 -2.36 15.84
N ARG A 61 -5.83 -3.47 16.37
CA ARG A 61 -5.12 -4.42 17.25
C ARG A 61 -4.21 -5.38 16.49
N VAL A 62 -4.20 -5.28 15.16
CA VAL A 62 -3.39 -6.07 14.23
C VAL A 62 -2.68 -5.12 13.28
N LEU A 63 -1.65 -5.61 12.60
CA LEU A 63 -1.04 -4.89 11.48
C LEU A 63 -1.49 -5.55 10.18
N GLU A 64 -1.89 -4.74 9.22
CA GLU A 64 -2.18 -5.19 7.86
C GLU A 64 -1.04 -4.79 6.93
N PHE A 65 -0.65 -5.68 6.02
CA PHE A 65 0.26 -5.41 4.91
C PHE A 65 -0.38 -5.83 3.61
N THR A 66 -0.19 -5.04 2.55
CA THR A 66 -0.63 -5.38 1.19
C THR A 66 0.60 -5.53 0.31
N ILE A 67 0.93 -6.77 -0.07
CA ILE A 67 2.23 -7.11 -0.66
C ILE A 67 2.03 -7.80 -2.00
N LYS A 68 2.65 -7.24 -3.05
CA LYS A 68 2.72 -7.82 -4.39
C LYS A 68 3.82 -8.89 -4.45
N ALA A 69 3.50 -10.06 -4.99
CA ALA A 69 4.47 -11.09 -5.33
C ALA A 69 5.26 -10.69 -6.58
N TYR A 70 6.56 -11.00 -6.58
CA TYR A 70 7.42 -10.84 -7.74
C TYR A 70 8.05 -12.21 -8.05
N PRO A 71 7.40 -13.05 -8.87
CA PRO A 71 7.79 -14.45 -9.06
C PRO A 71 9.14 -14.62 -9.78
N ASP A 72 9.56 -13.64 -10.58
CA ASP A 72 10.80 -13.69 -11.37
C ASP A 72 12.08 -13.57 -10.52
N HIS A 73 11.92 -13.31 -9.22
CA HIS A 73 13.00 -13.25 -8.26
C HIS A 73 12.62 -14.19 -7.12
N ALA A 74 13.44 -15.20 -6.82
CA ALA A 74 13.27 -16.07 -5.64
C ALA A 74 13.51 -15.28 -4.33
N GLY A 75 12.70 -14.24 -4.12
CA GLY A 75 12.86 -13.20 -3.12
C GLY A 75 11.81 -13.27 -2.02
N VAL A 76 11.94 -12.35 -1.07
CA VAL A 76 11.17 -12.32 0.18
C VAL A 76 9.66 -12.26 -0.07
N THR A 77 9.19 -11.50 -1.06
CA THR A 77 7.75 -11.38 -1.34
C THR A 77 7.13 -12.68 -1.83
N GLN A 78 7.84 -13.46 -2.67
CA GLN A 78 7.39 -14.78 -3.10
C GLN A 78 7.34 -15.75 -1.92
N ALA A 79 8.35 -15.72 -1.05
CA ALA A 79 8.38 -16.54 0.15
C ALA A 79 7.25 -16.16 1.14
N LEU A 80 6.95 -14.87 1.29
CA LEU A 80 5.83 -14.38 2.10
C LEU A 80 4.49 -14.92 1.59
N HIS A 81 4.29 -14.96 0.27
CA HIS A 81 3.06 -15.48 -0.34
C HIS A 81 2.81 -16.98 -0.12
N GLN A 82 3.84 -17.73 0.27
CA GLN A 82 3.78 -19.16 0.59
C GLN A 82 3.57 -19.43 2.09
N LEU A 83 3.44 -18.38 2.91
CA LEU A 83 3.22 -18.54 4.34
C LEU A 83 1.76 -18.87 4.64
N GLU A 84 1.59 -19.81 5.56
CA GLU A 84 0.30 -20.17 6.14
C GLU A 84 0.10 -19.46 7.50
N PRO A 85 -1.14 -19.27 7.96
CA PRO A 85 -1.43 -18.78 9.31
C PRO A 85 -0.63 -19.54 10.39
N GLY A 86 -0.13 -18.80 11.38
CA GLY A 86 0.78 -19.29 12.41
C GLY A 86 2.27 -19.14 12.07
N ALA A 87 2.63 -18.76 10.84
CA ALA A 87 4.02 -18.46 10.50
C ALA A 87 4.54 -17.24 11.26
N GLU A 88 5.78 -17.32 11.73
CA GLU A 88 6.46 -16.22 12.43
C GLU A 88 7.26 -15.33 11.47
N LEU A 89 7.16 -14.02 11.69
CA LEU A 89 7.94 -12.99 11.04
C LEU A 89 8.73 -12.20 12.08
N LEU A 90 9.94 -11.79 11.72
CA LEU A 90 10.71 -10.79 12.45
C LEU A 90 10.34 -9.40 11.91
N MET A 91 10.22 -8.42 12.81
CA MET A 91 9.84 -7.05 12.46
C MET A 91 10.72 -6.02 13.16
N SER A 92 11.09 -4.95 12.46
CA SER A 92 11.84 -3.82 13.04
C SER A 92 10.93 -2.84 13.80
N GLU A 93 11.54 -1.83 14.43
CA GLU A 93 10.81 -0.60 14.77
C GLU A 93 10.34 0.12 13.50
N PRO A 94 9.29 0.97 13.59
CA PRO A 94 8.90 1.81 12.48
C PRO A 94 10.00 2.80 12.11
N PHE A 95 10.15 3.04 10.81
CA PHE A 95 11.01 4.09 10.26
C PHE A 95 10.22 4.99 9.31
N GLY A 96 10.71 6.22 9.13
CA GLY A 96 10.05 7.21 8.28
C GLY A 96 10.16 6.86 6.79
N THR A 97 9.02 6.84 6.10
CA THR A 97 8.93 6.75 4.64
C THR A 97 8.12 7.93 4.10
N ILE A 98 6.79 7.84 4.10
CA ILE A 98 5.88 8.91 3.69
C ILE A 98 5.26 9.53 4.95
N ARG A 99 5.20 10.87 4.99
CA ARG A 99 4.50 11.61 6.05
C ARG A 99 3.40 12.46 5.42
N TYR A 100 2.17 12.23 5.86
CA TYR A 100 1.04 13.09 5.50
C TYR A 100 1.21 14.49 6.13
N GLN A 101 1.03 15.53 5.33
CA GLN A 101 1.23 16.94 5.70
C GLN A 101 0.02 17.81 5.34
N GLY A 102 -1.15 17.21 5.13
CA GLY A 102 -2.39 17.89 4.76
C GLY A 102 -2.84 17.62 3.32
N PRO A 103 -3.95 18.26 2.89
CA PRO A 103 -4.56 18.04 1.58
C PRO A 103 -3.59 18.14 0.40
N GLY A 104 -3.76 17.25 -0.58
CA GLY A 104 -2.96 17.23 -1.80
C GLY A 104 -3.28 16.07 -2.73
N VAL A 105 -2.37 15.84 -3.69
CA VAL A 105 -2.47 14.79 -4.71
C VAL A 105 -1.52 13.65 -4.37
N PHE A 106 -2.06 12.45 -4.26
CA PHE A 106 -1.31 11.20 -4.19
C PHE A 106 -1.12 10.66 -5.60
N ILE A 107 0.11 10.32 -5.98
CA ILE A 107 0.43 9.73 -7.28
C ILE A 107 1.12 8.40 -7.02
N ALA A 108 0.49 7.30 -7.43
CA ALA A 108 1.01 5.96 -7.21
C ALA A 108 1.06 5.14 -8.50
N GLY A 109 1.98 4.16 -8.52
CA GLY A 109 2.07 3.14 -9.55
C GLY A 109 2.12 1.73 -8.95
N GLY A 110 1.20 0.85 -9.33
CA GLY A 110 1.15 -0.54 -8.82
C GLY A 110 1.23 -0.65 -7.30
N ALA A 111 2.19 -1.42 -6.78
CA ALA A 111 2.39 -1.58 -5.33
C ALA A 111 2.84 -0.29 -4.59
N GLY A 112 3.22 0.77 -5.32
CA GLY A 112 3.54 2.08 -4.76
C GLY A 112 2.37 2.78 -4.05
N ILE A 113 1.15 2.28 -4.19
CA ILE A 113 -0.01 2.77 -3.42
C ILE A 113 0.07 2.46 -1.92
N THR A 114 0.87 1.47 -1.52
CA THR A 114 0.86 0.91 -0.17
C THR A 114 1.11 1.92 0.96
N PRO A 115 2.02 2.91 0.84
CA PRO A 115 2.18 3.94 1.86
C PRO A 115 0.95 4.85 2.00
N PHE A 116 0.15 5.00 0.94
CA PHE A 116 -1.02 5.87 0.92
C PHE A 116 -2.27 5.19 1.43
N LEU A 117 -2.34 3.84 1.41
CA LEU A 117 -3.53 3.11 1.87
C LEU A 117 -3.88 3.43 3.33
N ALA A 118 -2.91 3.34 4.25
CA ALA A 118 -3.15 3.65 5.65
C ALA A 118 -3.55 5.13 5.85
N ILE A 119 -2.93 6.05 5.09
CA ILE A 119 -3.23 7.49 5.15
C ILE A 119 -4.67 7.74 4.69
N LEU A 120 -5.04 7.22 3.51
CA LEU A 120 -6.38 7.42 2.94
C LEU A 120 -7.47 6.75 3.78
N ARG A 121 -7.20 5.59 4.38
CA ARG A 121 -8.11 4.92 5.32
C ARG A 121 -8.32 5.73 6.58
N GLU A 122 -7.26 6.29 7.16
CA GLU A 122 -7.35 7.14 8.33
C GLU A 122 -8.17 8.40 8.03
N LEU A 123 -7.89 9.06 6.90
CA LEU A 123 -8.65 10.24 6.45
C LEU A 123 -10.12 9.91 6.14
N ALA A 124 -10.41 8.73 5.60
CA ALA A 124 -11.78 8.29 5.41
C ALA A 124 -12.51 8.09 6.75
N ARG A 125 -11.83 7.47 7.73
CA ARG A 125 -12.34 7.22 9.07
C ARG A 125 -12.63 8.52 9.83
N THR A 126 -11.83 9.56 9.63
CA THR A 126 -12.01 10.88 10.28
C THR A 126 -12.87 11.85 9.48
N GLY A 127 -13.30 11.50 8.26
CA GLY A 127 -14.09 12.37 7.39
C GLY A 127 -13.27 13.46 6.68
N GLU A 128 -11.95 13.35 6.66
CA GLU A 128 -11.01 14.34 6.12
C GLU A 128 -10.47 13.99 4.71
N ALA A 129 -11.02 12.94 4.10
CA ALA A 129 -10.66 12.54 2.74
C ALA A 129 -11.04 13.57 1.66
N GLY A 130 -11.91 14.55 1.96
CA GLY A 130 -12.49 15.53 1.02
C GLY A 130 -11.48 16.41 0.26
N GLY A 131 -10.29 16.64 0.82
CA GLY A 131 -9.23 17.44 0.20
C GLY A 131 -8.22 16.64 -0.63
N GLN A 132 -8.42 15.32 -0.78
CA GLN A 132 -7.43 14.44 -1.41
C GLN A 132 -7.83 14.09 -2.84
N THR A 133 -6.82 13.96 -3.70
CA THR A 133 -6.94 13.36 -5.03
C THR A 133 -5.95 12.22 -5.15
N LEU A 134 -6.35 11.11 -5.75
CA LEU A 134 -5.47 9.99 -6.08
C LEU A 134 -5.37 9.86 -7.60
N ILE A 135 -4.15 9.89 -8.13
CA ILE A 135 -3.81 9.46 -9.47
C ILE A 135 -3.10 8.10 -9.35
N PHE A 136 -3.74 7.03 -9.80
CA PHE A 136 -3.23 5.68 -9.62
C PHE A 136 -3.09 4.93 -10.95
N SER A 137 -1.83 4.73 -11.34
CA SER A 137 -1.46 4.10 -12.61
C SER A 137 -1.17 2.61 -12.43
N ASN A 138 -1.77 1.78 -13.28
CA ASN A 138 -1.58 0.34 -13.28
C ASN A 138 -1.36 -0.20 -14.71
N LYS A 139 -0.98 -1.48 -14.84
CA LYS A 139 -0.85 -2.10 -16.17
C LYS A 139 -2.24 -2.37 -16.75
N THR A 140 -3.09 -3.06 -15.98
CA THR A 140 -4.47 -3.39 -16.35
C THR A 140 -5.43 -3.11 -15.18
N PRO A 141 -6.75 -3.08 -15.42
CA PRO A 141 -7.74 -2.99 -14.33
C PRO A 141 -7.58 -4.08 -13.26
N ALA A 142 -7.15 -5.29 -13.65
CA ALA A 142 -6.96 -6.42 -12.73
C ALA A 142 -5.75 -6.24 -11.78
N ASP A 143 -4.90 -5.25 -12.02
CA ASP A 143 -3.75 -4.90 -11.17
C ASP A 143 -4.10 -3.86 -10.10
N VAL A 144 -5.29 -3.26 -10.15
CA VAL A 144 -5.64 -2.12 -9.29
C VAL A 144 -5.94 -2.61 -7.87
N ILE A 145 -4.98 -2.37 -6.98
CA ILE A 145 -5.07 -2.72 -5.57
C ILE A 145 -6.16 -1.88 -4.90
N CYS A 146 -7.10 -2.55 -4.21
CA CYS A 146 -8.17 -1.92 -3.43
C CYS A 146 -9.06 -0.92 -4.21
N GLU A 147 -9.31 -1.13 -5.51
CA GLU A 147 -10.09 -0.21 -6.36
C GLU A 147 -11.41 0.24 -5.74
N LYS A 148 -12.25 -0.72 -5.33
CA LYS A 148 -13.60 -0.45 -4.81
C LYS A 148 -13.55 0.46 -3.58
N GLU A 149 -12.60 0.20 -2.69
CA GLU A 149 -12.36 0.99 -1.49
C GLU A 149 -11.95 2.42 -1.85
N LEU A 150 -10.95 2.58 -2.73
CA LEU A 150 -10.42 3.88 -3.12
C LEU A 150 -11.48 4.73 -3.84
N ARG A 151 -12.27 4.12 -4.72
CA ARG A 151 -13.39 4.80 -5.39
C ARG A 151 -14.48 5.21 -4.40
N HIS A 152 -14.78 4.37 -3.40
CA HIS A 152 -15.75 4.71 -2.36
C HIS A 152 -15.29 5.93 -1.53
N VAL A 153 -14.01 5.99 -1.17
CA VAL A 153 -13.46 7.07 -0.34
C VAL A 153 -13.33 8.39 -1.12
N LEU A 154 -12.88 8.35 -2.37
CA LEU A 154 -12.50 9.55 -3.12
C LEU A 154 -13.48 9.95 -4.22
N GLY A 155 -14.38 9.05 -4.64
CA GLY A 155 -15.31 9.30 -5.74
C GLY A 155 -14.58 9.64 -7.04
N GLU A 156 -14.97 10.74 -7.67
CA GLU A 156 -14.36 11.27 -8.91
C GLU A 156 -12.90 11.72 -8.72
N ARG A 157 -12.45 11.92 -7.47
CA ARG A 157 -11.06 12.25 -7.15
C ARG A 157 -10.16 11.01 -7.12
N CYS A 158 -10.71 9.82 -7.39
CA CYS A 158 -9.96 8.60 -7.67
C CYS A 158 -9.77 8.45 -9.19
N ILE A 159 -8.64 8.93 -9.69
CA ILE A 159 -8.30 8.96 -11.11
C ILE A 159 -7.42 7.76 -11.42
N LEU A 160 -7.97 6.79 -12.14
CA LEU A 160 -7.29 5.55 -12.47
C LEU A 160 -6.80 5.57 -13.92
N THR A 161 -5.54 5.17 -14.12
CA THR A 161 -4.98 5.00 -15.45
C THR A 161 -4.49 3.56 -15.66
N CYS A 162 -4.59 3.07 -16.89
CA CYS A 162 -4.09 1.76 -17.31
C CYS A 162 -3.22 1.92 -18.56
N THR A 163 -2.02 1.33 -18.58
CA THR A 163 -1.12 1.47 -19.73
C THR A 163 -1.19 0.31 -20.72
N GLY A 164 -1.67 -0.85 -20.30
CA GLY A 164 -1.65 -2.10 -21.07
C GLY A 164 -2.98 -2.48 -21.72
N ALA A 165 -4.09 -1.86 -21.32
CA ALA A 165 -5.42 -2.15 -21.87
C ALA A 165 -6.36 -0.95 -21.74
N ALA A 166 -7.24 -0.78 -22.73
CA ALA A 166 -8.39 0.11 -22.64
C ALA A 166 -9.46 -0.54 -21.76
N ALA A 167 -10.07 0.23 -20.85
CA ALA A 167 -11.18 -0.24 -20.04
C ALA A 167 -12.09 0.92 -19.60
N PRO A 168 -13.42 0.70 -19.49
CA PRO A 168 -14.33 1.72 -18.96
C PRO A 168 -13.93 2.17 -17.55
N GLY A 169 -13.91 3.48 -17.32
CA GLY A 169 -13.51 4.05 -16.02
C GLY A 169 -12.00 4.16 -15.79
N TYR A 170 -11.19 3.92 -16.84
CA TYR A 170 -9.73 4.05 -16.83
C TYR A 170 -9.24 4.90 -17.99
N ALA A 171 -8.34 5.85 -17.73
CA ALA A 171 -7.63 6.52 -18.80
C ALA A 171 -6.53 5.59 -19.35
N GLN A 172 -6.54 5.31 -20.66
CA GLN A 172 -5.53 4.45 -21.29
C GLN A 172 -4.25 5.23 -21.64
N ARG A 173 -3.50 5.66 -20.63
CA ARG A 173 -2.26 6.42 -20.82
C ARG A 173 -1.33 6.33 -19.62
N ARG A 174 -0.07 6.71 -19.84
CA ARG A 174 0.90 6.93 -18.76
C ARG A 174 0.61 8.25 -18.05
N VAL A 175 0.96 8.32 -16.78
CA VAL A 175 0.99 9.58 -16.03
C VAL A 175 2.25 10.34 -16.47
N ASP A 176 2.07 11.30 -17.38
CA ASP A 176 3.12 12.16 -17.91
C ASP A 176 2.78 13.65 -17.65
N ARG A 177 3.68 14.54 -18.07
CA ARG A 177 3.48 15.99 -17.91
C ARG A 177 2.13 16.45 -18.48
N ALA A 178 1.81 16.06 -19.70
CA ALA A 178 0.58 16.49 -20.37
C ALA A 178 -0.66 16.03 -19.59
N PHE A 179 -0.67 14.77 -19.15
CA PHE A 179 -1.75 14.24 -18.32
C PHE A 179 -1.90 15.01 -17.00
N LEU A 180 -0.79 15.32 -16.34
CA LEU A 180 -0.81 16.07 -15.09
C LEU A 180 -1.32 17.50 -15.32
N GLU A 181 -0.90 18.18 -16.38
CA GLU A 181 -1.35 19.53 -16.75
C GLU A 181 -2.84 19.57 -17.11
N GLU A 182 -3.38 18.50 -17.72
CA GLU A 182 -4.81 18.34 -18.00
C GLU A 182 -5.64 18.07 -16.73
N THR A 183 -5.06 17.34 -15.77
CA THR A 183 -5.79 16.78 -14.61
C THR A 183 -5.71 17.69 -13.38
N ILE A 184 -4.57 18.33 -13.16
CA ILE A 184 -4.27 19.11 -11.96
C ILE A 184 -4.39 20.59 -12.27
N ARG A 185 -5.24 21.27 -11.48
CA ARG A 185 -5.50 22.72 -11.65
C ARG A 185 -4.52 23.61 -10.88
N ASP A 186 -3.96 23.11 -9.78
CA ASP A 186 -3.04 23.85 -8.92
C ASP A 186 -1.80 23.01 -8.63
N PHE A 187 -0.64 23.44 -9.12
CA PHE A 187 0.64 22.78 -8.87
C PHE A 187 1.37 23.30 -7.63
N LYS A 188 0.80 24.29 -6.91
CA LYS A 188 1.36 24.78 -5.63
C LYS A 188 0.89 23.94 -4.44
N GLN A 189 -0.07 23.05 -4.63
CA GLN A 189 -0.52 22.11 -3.61
C GLN A 189 0.53 21.03 -3.31
N ARG A 190 0.25 20.19 -2.30
CA ARG A 190 1.15 19.08 -1.94
C ARG A 190 1.01 17.92 -2.92
N PHE A 191 2.14 17.27 -3.18
CA PHE A 191 2.21 16.01 -3.93
C PHE A 191 2.88 14.94 -3.08
N TYR A 192 2.28 13.76 -3.06
CA TYR A 192 2.82 12.56 -2.44
C TYR A 192 3.08 11.55 -3.57
N VAL A 193 4.32 11.11 -3.75
CA VAL A 193 4.76 10.22 -4.84
C VAL A 193 5.61 9.09 -4.28
#